data_AF-A0A3B9SVL3-F1
#
_entry.id   AF-A0A3B9SVL3-F1
#
_cell.length_a   1.000
_cell.length_b   1.000
_cell.length_c   1.000
_cell.angle_alpha   90.00
_cell.angle_beta   90.00
_cell.angle_gamma   90.00
#
_symmetry.space_group_name_H-M   'P 1'
#
loop_
_entity.id
_entity.type
_entity.pdbx_description
1 polymer ?
#
loop_
_entity_poly.entity_id
_entity_poly.type
_entity_poly.pdbx_seq_one_letter_code
_entity_poly.pdbx_strand_id
1 'polypeptide(L)' 'LSFEERRTLPGIQPERADIIEAGGRIVRIIMEDLGLGTLKVSETDLLYGLAREKVFSVG' A
#
# COMPACT_ATOMS: atom_id res chain seq x y z
N LEU A 1 6.04 2.03 18.28
CA LEU A 1 5.96 3.49 18.03
C LEU A 1 4.56 3.95 18.39
N SER A 2 4.47 5.04 19.14
CA SER A 2 3.24 5.79 19.33
C SER A 2 2.69 6.32 18.00
N PHE A 3 1.46 6.81 18.01
CA PHE A 3 0.85 7.48 16.86
C PHE A 3 1.66 8.71 16.43
N GLU A 4 2.04 9.57 17.37
CA GLU A 4 2.82 10.79 17.10
C GLU A 4 4.21 10.48 16.52
N GLU A 5 4.89 9.46 17.03
CA GLU A 5 6.17 9.04 16.45
C GLU A 5 5.99 8.54 15.01
N ARG A 6 4.94 7.77 14.72
CA ARG A 6 4.66 7.28 13.35
C ARG A 6 4.33 8.40 12.39
N ARG A 7 3.63 9.44 12.86
CA ARG A 7 3.22 10.60 12.05
C ARG A 7 4.39 11.41 11.51
N THR A 8 5.54 11.32 12.17
CA THR A 8 6.77 12.05 11.79
C THR A 8 7.77 11.20 11.03
N LEU A 9 7.49 9.91 10.81
CA LEU A 9 8.41 9.02 10.10
C LEU A 9 8.52 9.37 8.60
N PRO A 10 9.74 9.51 8.06
CA PRO A 10 9.95 9.64 6.63
C PRO A 10 9.34 8.45 5.86
N GLY A 11 8.60 8.75 4.79
CA GLY A 11 7.93 7.74 3.96
C GLY A 11 6.56 7.28 4.46
N ILE A 12 6.11 7.74 5.64
CA ILE A 12 4.73 7.56 6.10
C ILE A 12 3.98 8.87 5.88
N GLN A 13 2.87 8.81 5.14
CA GLN A 13 1.94 9.94 5.09
C GLN A 13 1.33 10.12 6.49
N PRO A 14 1.33 11.33 7.07
CA PRO A 14 0.83 11.58 8.42
C PRO A 14 -0.58 11.05 8.68
N GLU A 15 -1.44 11.07 7.65
CA GLU A 15 -2.83 10.59 7.67
C GLU A 15 -2.94 9.06 7.72
N ARG A 16 -1.84 8.34 7.49
CA ARG A 16 -1.79 6.87 7.55
C ARG A 16 -1.20 6.34 8.86
N ALA A 17 -0.76 7.20 9.77
CA ALA A 17 0.00 6.81 10.96
C ALA A 17 -0.80 5.90 11.93
N ASP A 18 -2.11 6.07 11.98
CA ASP A 18 -3.05 5.26 12.75
C ASP A 18 -3.30 3.87 12.13
N ILE A 19 -3.28 3.76 10.81
CA ILE A 19 -3.61 2.53 10.08
C ILE A 19 -2.41 1.73 9.56
N ILE A 20 -1.22 2.32 9.50
CA ILE A 20 -0.05 1.72 8.81
C ILE A 20 0.35 0.35 9.38
N GLU A 21 0.21 0.18 10.70
CA GLU A 21 0.53 -1.08 11.37
C GLU A 21 -0.46 -2.18 11.01
N ALA A 22 -1.76 -1.87 10.96
CA ALA A 22 -2.78 -2.82 10.57
C ALA A 22 -2.60 -3.26 9.11
N GLY A 23 -2.32 -2.31 8.21
CA GLY A 23 -2.02 -2.61 6.81
C GLY A 23 -0.81 -3.54 6.65
N GLY A 24 0.30 -3.26 7.37
CA GLY A 24 1.48 -4.11 7.36
C GLY A 24 1.22 -5.53 7.90
N ARG A 25 0.37 -5.67 8.94
CA ARG A 25 -0.04 -6.98 9.47
C ARG A 25 -0.83 -7.79 8.45
N ILE A 26 -1.75 -7.16 7.72
CA ILE A 26 -2.54 -7.82 6.67
C ILE A 26 -1.61 -8.38 5.59
N VAL A 27 -0.69 -7.55 5.08
CA VAL A 27 0.28 -7.98 4.05
C VAL A 27 1.14 -9.14 4.56
N ARG A 28 1.62 -9.06 5.80
CA ARG A 28 2.44 -10.12 6.38
C ARG A 28 1.70 -11.45 6.51
N ILE A 29 0.45 -11.44 6.99
CA ILE A 29 -0.37 -12.65 7.10
C ILE A 29 -0.57 -13.27 5.71
N ILE A 30 -0.90 -12.47 4.70
CA ILE A 30 -1.06 -12.95 3.32
C ILE A 30 0.25 -13.58 2.81
N MET A 31 1.40 -12.96 3.07
CA MET A 31 2.70 -13.50 2.67
C MET A 31 3.02 -14.83 3.38
N GLU A 32 2.76 -14.91 4.69
CA GLU A 32 2.93 -16.13 5.50
C GLU A 32 2.04 -17.26 4.97
N ASP A 33 0.75 -16.99 4.73
CA ASP A 33 -0.22 -17.97 4.22
C ASP A 33 0.13 -18.48 2.81
N LEU A 34 0.75 -17.63 1.98
CA LEU A 34 1.20 -17.99 0.63
C LEU A 34 2.62 -18.57 0.60
N GLY A 35 3.33 -18.63 1.73
CA GLY A 35 4.73 -19.07 1.79
C GLY A 35 5.72 -18.18 1.05
N LEU A 36 5.43 -16.87 0.95
CA LEU A 36 6.23 -15.89 0.20
C LEU A 36 7.20 -15.15 1.11
N GLY A 37 8.50 -15.18 0.78
CA GLY A 37 9.54 -14.45 1.52
C GLY A 37 9.77 -13.01 1.05
N THR A 38 9.28 -12.65 -0.14
CA THR A 38 9.48 -11.31 -0.73
C THR A 38 8.23 -10.85 -1.47
N LEU A 39 8.07 -9.53 -1.56
CA LEU A 39 7.03 -8.84 -2.31
C LEU A 39 7.67 -7.75 -3.16
N LYS A 40 7.22 -7.60 -4.41
CA LYS A 40 7.57 -6.46 -5.26
C LYS A 40 6.46 -5.43 -5.20
N VAL A 41 6.79 -4.21 -4.77
CA VAL A 41 5.86 -3.06 -4.75
C VAL A 41 5.75 -2.47 -6.15
N SER A 42 4.57 -1.96 -6.50
CA SER A 42 4.30 -1.20 -7.72
C SER A 42 3.71 0.16 -7.39
N GLU A 43 4.13 1.19 -8.12
CA GLU A 43 3.53 2.54 -8.07
C GLU A 43 2.21 2.62 -8.85
N THR A 44 1.88 1.59 -9.65
CA THR A 44 0.63 1.54 -10.40
C THR A 44 -0.50 1.00 -9.52
N ASP A 45 -1.59 1.74 -9.43
CA ASP A 45 -2.76 1.39 -8.63
C ASP A 45 -4.06 1.39 -9.47
N LEU A 46 -5.21 1.35 -8.79
CA LEU A 46 -6.53 1.39 -9.43
C LEU A 46 -6.75 2.68 -10.23
N LEU A 47 -6.25 3.82 -9.77
CA LEU A 47 -6.41 5.09 -10.49
C LEU A 47 -5.64 5.06 -11.81
N TYR A 48 -4.43 4.49 -11.81
CA TYR A 48 -3.69 4.25 -13.04
C TYR A 48 -4.45 3.30 -13.99
N GLY A 49 -5.03 2.22 -13.46
CA GLY A 49 -5.88 1.30 -14.22
C GLY A 49 -7.07 2.01 -14.88
N LEU A 50 -7.79 2.84 -14.10
CA LEU A 50 -8.93 3.62 -14.59
C LEU A 50 -8.52 4.64 -15.65
N ALA A 51 -7.40 5.34 -15.45
CA ALA A 51 -6.87 6.29 -16.43
C ALA A 51 -6.54 5.58 -17.75
N ARG A 52 -5.90 4.41 -17.69
CA ARG A 52 -5.63 3.60 -18.88
C ARG A 52 -6.92 3.15 -19.56
N GLU A 53 -7.88 2.62 -18.81
CA GLU A 53 -9.18 2.24 -19.38
C GLU A 53 -9.80 3.42 -20.13
N LYS A 54 -9.89 4.62 -19.53
CA LYS A 54 -10.49 5.78 -20.19
C LYS A 54 -9.73 6.26 -21.43
N VAL A 55 -8.40 6.15 -21.44
CA VAL A 55 -7.58 6.55 -22.59
C VAL A 55 -7.66 5.52 -23.73
N PHE A 56 -7.70 4.22 -23.41
CA PHE A 56 -7.63 3.14 -24.40
C PHE A 56 -8.99 2.53 -24.75
N SER A 57 -10.07 2.91 -24.08
CA SER A 57 -11.45 2.48 -24.40
C SER A 57 -12.20 3.47 -25.31
N VAL A 58 -11.49 4.48 -25.86
CA VAL A 58 -12.00 5.28 -26.97
C VAL A 58 -11.69 4.52 -28.26
N GLY A 59 -12.49 3.50 -28.54
CA GLY A 59 -12.56 2.77 -29.81
C GLY A 59 -14.00 2.78 -30.31
#